data_AF-A0A7J6E0B3-F1
#
_entry.id   AF-A0A7J6E0B3-F1
#
_cell.length_a   1.000
_cell.length_b   1.000
_cell.length_c   1.000
_cell.angle_alpha   90.00
_cell.angle_beta   90.00
_cell.angle_gamma   90.00
#
_symmetry.space_group_name_H-M   'P 1'
#
loop_
_entity.id
_entity.type
_entity.pdbx_description
1 polymer ?
#
loop_
_entity_poly.entity_id
_entity_poly.type
_entity_poly.pdbx_seq_one_letter_code
_entity_poly.pdbx_strand_id
1 'polypeptide(L)'
;MLVKAGAPVDQTIKTLSAYLEKGDCIIDGGNEWYENTERREKAMAELGLLYLGMGVSGGEEGARNGPSLMPGGSIEAYNYIEDILLKVAAQVRDSRPCVTYIGKGGSGNFVKMVHNGIEYGDMQLIAEAYDVLKSVGKLSNEELHNVFTEWNKGELLSFLVEITADIFGIKDDKGEGYLVDKVLDKTGMKGTGKWTVQQAADLSVAAPTIASSLDSRFLNGLKDERVEAAKVFKASGFGDVLTDQVVDKAKLIDDVRQALYASKISQSKEKQQKKLS
;
A
#
# COMPACT_ATOMS: atom_id res chain seq x y z
N MET A 1 20.25 -7.24 1.89
CA MET A 1 20.46 -5.86 2.37
C MET A 1 19.12 -5.26 2.73
N LEU A 2 19.04 -4.60 3.89
CA LEU A 2 17.86 -3.86 4.35
C LEU A 2 18.34 -2.49 4.87
N VAL A 3 18.68 -1.61 3.93
CA VAL A 3 19.19 -0.26 4.22
C VAL A 3 18.30 0.79 3.54
N LYS A 4 18.47 2.06 3.89
CA LYS A 4 17.72 3.15 3.27
C LYS A 4 17.98 3.21 1.76
N ALA A 5 16.91 3.24 0.97
CA ALA A 5 16.97 3.28 -0.50
C ALA A 5 17.79 4.46 -1.04
N GLY A 6 18.32 4.30 -2.27
CA GLY A 6 19.19 5.28 -2.93
C GLY A 6 20.68 5.12 -2.56
N ALA A 7 21.40 6.23 -2.42
CA ALA A 7 22.86 6.25 -2.26
C ALA A 7 23.44 5.32 -1.17
N PRO A 8 22.80 5.11 -0.01
CA PRO A 8 23.30 4.15 0.99
C PRO A 8 23.40 2.71 0.47
N VAL A 9 22.45 2.29 -0.38
CA VAL A 9 22.50 0.97 -1.04
C VAL A 9 23.72 0.88 -1.94
N ASP A 10 23.96 1.88 -2.80
CA ASP A 10 25.08 1.89 -3.73
C ASP A 10 26.44 1.89 -3.00
N GLN A 11 26.55 2.60 -1.88
CA GLN A 11 27.73 2.57 -1.03
C GLN A 11 27.95 1.19 -0.39
N THR A 12 26.88 0.55 0.07
CA THR A 12 26.95 -0.80 0.65
C THR A 12 27.37 -1.82 -0.40
N ILE A 13 26.78 -1.77 -1.60
CA ILE A 13 27.17 -2.62 -2.73
C ILE A 13 28.66 -2.46 -3.03
N LYS A 14 29.13 -1.21 -3.22
CA LYS A 14 30.55 -0.93 -3.50
C LYS A 14 31.47 -1.52 -2.43
N THR A 15 31.08 -1.44 -1.16
CA THR A 15 31.87 -1.95 -0.04
C THR A 15 31.89 -3.47 -0.03
N LEU A 16 30.74 -4.12 -0.21
CA LEU A 16 30.63 -5.58 -0.24
C LEU A 16 31.36 -6.17 -1.45
N SER A 17 31.18 -5.62 -2.65
CA SER A 17 31.78 -6.15 -3.88
C SER A 17 33.31 -6.22 -3.87
N ALA A 18 34.00 -5.47 -2.98
CA ALA A 18 35.44 -5.57 -2.81
C ALA A 18 35.90 -6.87 -2.14
N TYR A 19 34.99 -7.59 -1.49
CA TYR A 19 35.25 -8.81 -0.72
C TYR A 19 34.49 -10.03 -1.24
N LEU A 20 33.71 -9.88 -2.32
CA LEU A 20 32.94 -10.95 -2.92
C LEU A 20 33.70 -11.58 -4.09
N GLU A 21 33.46 -12.86 -4.31
CA GLU A 21 34.03 -13.64 -5.39
C GLU A 21 32.99 -13.88 -6.50
N LYS A 22 33.46 -14.30 -7.68
CA LYS A 22 32.56 -14.57 -8.81
C LYS A 22 31.55 -15.66 -8.44
N GLY A 23 30.28 -15.41 -8.74
CA GLY A 23 29.16 -16.27 -8.38
C GLY A 23 28.47 -15.89 -7.05
N ASP A 24 29.08 -15.04 -6.23
CA ASP A 24 28.42 -14.54 -5.02
C ASP A 24 27.23 -13.64 -5.36
N CYS A 25 26.25 -13.63 -4.46
CA CYS A 25 24.97 -12.95 -4.66
C CYS A 25 24.74 -11.81 -3.65
N ILE A 26 24.35 -10.65 -4.15
CA ILE A 26 23.79 -9.56 -3.34
C ILE A 26 22.27 -9.51 -3.54
N ILE A 27 21.54 -9.58 -2.42
CA ILE A 27 20.07 -9.45 -2.41
C ILE A 27 19.71 -8.10 -1.78
N ASP A 28 18.94 -7.27 -2.48
CA ASP A 28 18.40 -6.02 -1.94
C ASP A 28 16.91 -6.18 -1.61
N GLY A 29 16.58 -6.14 -0.32
CA GLY A 29 15.22 -6.27 0.20
C GLY A 29 14.47 -4.93 0.36
N GLY A 30 15.10 -3.83 -0.06
CA GLY A 30 14.55 -2.48 0.11
C GLY A 30 13.40 -2.14 -0.86
N ASN A 31 12.60 -1.14 -0.48
CA ASN A 31 11.70 -0.48 -1.41
C ASN A 31 12.51 0.44 -2.34
N GLU A 32 12.82 -0.05 -3.53
CA GLU A 32 13.67 0.63 -4.50
C GLU A 32 12.93 0.85 -5.82
N TRP A 33 13.31 1.89 -6.56
CA TRP A 33 12.87 2.09 -7.93
C TRP A 33 13.42 0.99 -8.84
N TYR A 34 12.57 0.32 -9.62
CA TYR A 34 12.95 -0.89 -10.34
C TYR A 34 14.12 -0.69 -11.31
N GLU A 35 14.28 0.47 -11.93
CA GLU A 35 15.41 0.74 -12.85
C GLU A 35 16.74 0.88 -12.09
N ASN A 36 16.72 1.28 -10.82
CA ASN A 36 17.93 1.26 -9.99
C ASN A 36 18.39 -0.19 -9.75
N THR A 37 17.44 -1.11 -9.54
CA THR A 37 17.73 -2.55 -9.47
C THR A 37 18.33 -3.06 -10.78
N GLU A 38 17.76 -2.70 -11.93
CA GLU A 38 18.29 -3.10 -13.25
C GLU A 38 19.70 -2.55 -13.51
N ARG A 39 19.95 -1.29 -13.14
CA ARG A 39 21.28 -0.69 -13.23
C ARG A 39 22.29 -1.43 -12.34
N ARG A 40 21.90 -1.75 -11.11
CA ARG A 40 22.76 -2.46 -10.16
C ARG A 40 23.04 -3.90 -10.59
N GLU A 41 22.04 -4.59 -11.13
CA GLU A 41 22.20 -5.94 -11.68
C GLU A 41 23.24 -5.95 -12.80
N LYS A 42 23.17 -5.00 -13.75
CA LYS A 42 24.17 -4.87 -14.83
C LYS A 42 25.58 -4.63 -14.27
N ALA A 43 25.71 -3.70 -13.33
CA ALA A 43 27.00 -3.37 -12.72
C ALA A 43 27.61 -4.56 -11.94
N MET A 44 26.78 -5.37 -11.28
CA MET A 44 27.24 -6.58 -10.57
C MET A 44 27.64 -7.69 -11.54
N ALA A 45 26.91 -7.85 -12.64
CA ALA A 45 27.24 -8.82 -13.67
C ALA A 45 28.62 -8.56 -14.31
N GLU A 46 29.03 -7.29 -14.49
CA GLU A 46 30.37 -6.90 -14.95
C GLU A 46 31.50 -7.38 -14.03
N LEU A 47 31.20 -7.54 -12.73
CA LEU A 47 32.12 -8.08 -11.73
C LEU A 47 32.04 -9.62 -11.60
N GLY A 48 31.15 -10.27 -12.35
CA GLY A 48 30.83 -11.68 -12.20
C GLY A 48 30.03 -12.01 -10.94
N LEU A 49 29.35 -11.01 -10.36
CA LEU A 49 28.48 -11.14 -9.19
C LEU A 49 27.01 -11.26 -9.63
N LEU A 50 26.21 -11.96 -8.83
CA LEU A 50 24.78 -12.06 -8.99
C LEU A 50 24.07 -10.96 -8.19
N TYR A 51 22.93 -10.49 -8.70
CA TYR A 51 22.11 -9.49 -8.02
C TYR A 51 20.63 -9.88 -8.07
N LEU A 52 19.94 -9.68 -6.95
CA LEU A 52 18.52 -9.95 -6.81
C LEU A 52 17.83 -8.80 -6.08
N GLY A 53 16.90 -8.12 -6.76
CA GLY A 53 16.00 -7.17 -6.11
C GLY A 53 14.78 -7.90 -5.59
N MET A 54 14.45 -7.73 -4.31
CA MET A 54 13.37 -8.46 -3.66
C MET A 54 12.44 -7.53 -2.90
N GLY A 55 11.22 -7.39 -3.39
CA GLY A 55 10.17 -6.72 -2.62
C GLY A 55 9.82 -7.52 -1.36
N VAL A 56 9.73 -6.86 -0.20
CA VAL A 56 9.31 -7.47 1.06
C VAL A 56 8.10 -6.72 1.63
N SER A 57 6.97 -7.39 1.89
CA SER A 57 5.77 -6.78 2.48
C SER A 57 5.26 -7.53 3.71
N GLY A 58 4.66 -6.81 4.66
CA GLY A 58 4.17 -7.36 5.93
C GLY A 58 4.50 -6.52 7.18
N GLY A 59 5.24 -5.42 7.04
CA GLY A 59 5.67 -4.60 8.18
C GLY A 59 6.63 -5.33 9.12
N GLU A 60 6.80 -4.81 10.33
CA GLU A 60 7.72 -5.39 11.33
C GLU A 60 7.25 -6.78 11.79
N GLU A 61 5.96 -6.94 12.05
CA GLU A 61 5.38 -8.21 12.49
C GLU A 61 5.43 -9.26 11.37
N GLY A 62 5.03 -8.90 10.15
CA GLY A 62 5.14 -9.79 9.01
C GLY A 62 6.58 -10.20 8.72
N ALA A 63 7.55 -9.30 8.85
CA ALA A 63 8.97 -9.65 8.71
C ALA A 63 9.42 -10.71 9.75
N ARG A 64 8.82 -10.72 10.95
CA ARG A 64 9.13 -11.70 12.00
C ARG A 64 8.41 -13.04 11.82
N ASN A 65 7.16 -13.01 11.37
CA ASN A 65 6.24 -14.16 11.40
C ASN A 65 5.96 -14.77 10.02
N GLY A 66 6.32 -14.09 8.95
CA GLY A 66 6.14 -14.54 7.57
C GLY A 66 5.71 -13.39 6.67
N PRO A 67 6.62 -12.78 5.89
CA PRO A 67 6.25 -11.72 4.95
C PRO A 67 5.86 -12.29 3.59
N SER A 68 5.33 -11.43 2.72
CA SER A 68 5.31 -11.69 1.29
C SER A 68 6.64 -11.25 0.67
N LEU A 69 7.22 -12.12 -0.17
CA LEU A 69 8.52 -11.92 -0.81
C LEU A 69 8.37 -11.95 -2.33
N MET A 70 8.95 -10.96 -3.00
CA MET A 70 8.81 -10.75 -4.45
C MET A 70 10.20 -10.64 -5.10
N PRO A 71 11.00 -11.74 -5.15
CA PRO A 71 12.33 -11.73 -5.75
C PRO A 71 12.28 -11.63 -7.28
N GLY A 72 13.13 -10.78 -7.86
CA GLY A 72 13.39 -10.68 -9.29
C GLY A 72 14.83 -10.26 -9.59
N GLY A 73 15.33 -10.61 -10.78
CA GLY A 73 16.72 -10.41 -11.17
C GLY A 73 17.34 -11.70 -11.70
N SER A 74 18.50 -12.10 -11.16
CA SER A 74 19.14 -13.36 -11.53
C SER A 74 18.35 -14.59 -11.03
N ILE A 75 17.98 -15.48 -11.97
CA ILE A 75 17.36 -16.76 -11.62
C ILE A 75 18.32 -17.67 -10.85
N GLU A 76 19.63 -17.59 -11.14
CA GLU A 76 20.65 -18.35 -10.43
C GLU A 76 20.72 -17.90 -8.96
N ALA A 77 20.69 -16.59 -8.72
CA ALA A 77 20.63 -16.04 -7.37
C ALA A 77 19.39 -16.49 -6.60
N TYR A 78 18.22 -16.51 -7.26
CA TYR A 78 16.98 -17.00 -6.66
C TYR A 78 17.10 -18.48 -6.28
N ASN A 79 17.63 -19.33 -7.17
CA ASN A 79 17.78 -20.76 -6.91
C ASN A 79 18.69 -21.04 -5.69
N TYR A 80 19.70 -20.20 -5.43
CA TYR A 80 20.55 -20.33 -4.24
C TYR A 80 19.82 -20.08 -2.93
N ILE A 81 18.76 -19.28 -2.93
CA ILE A 81 18.05 -18.86 -1.71
C ILE A 81 16.61 -19.35 -1.64
N GLU A 82 16.09 -20.02 -2.67
CA GLU A 82 14.70 -20.44 -2.77
C GLU A 82 14.23 -21.17 -1.51
N ASP A 83 14.99 -22.16 -1.04
CA ASP A 83 14.68 -22.92 0.17
C ASP A 83 14.55 -22.04 1.43
N ILE A 84 15.36 -20.99 1.53
CA ILE A 84 15.28 -20.03 2.64
C ILE A 84 14.00 -19.22 2.50
N LEU A 85 13.74 -18.66 1.32
CA LEU A 85 12.59 -17.81 1.08
C LEU A 85 11.27 -18.57 1.27
N LEU A 86 11.18 -19.82 0.80
CA LEU A 86 10.00 -20.68 0.98
C LEU A 86 9.68 -20.96 2.45
N LYS A 87 10.70 -21.11 3.30
CA LYS A 87 10.55 -21.37 4.74
C LYS A 87 10.18 -20.13 5.53
N VAL A 88 10.68 -18.96 5.14
CA VAL A 88 10.45 -17.71 5.90
C VAL A 88 9.24 -16.93 5.41
N ALA A 89 8.75 -17.14 4.19
CA ALA A 89 7.56 -16.48 3.67
C ALA A 89 6.30 -16.87 4.45
N ALA A 90 5.27 -16.02 4.40
CA ALA A 90 3.95 -16.33 4.92
C ALA A 90 3.41 -17.63 4.31
N GLN A 91 2.81 -18.48 5.14
CA GLN A 91 2.20 -19.73 4.72
C GLN A 91 0.68 -19.55 4.66
N VAL A 92 0.09 -19.74 3.48
CA VAL A 92 -1.36 -19.64 3.29
C VAL A 92 -1.92 -21.05 3.16
N ARG A 93 -2.91 -21.36 4.01
CA ARG A 93 -3.57 -22.67 4.02
C ARG A 93 -4.08 -23.02 2.62
N ASP A 94 -3.82 -24.26 2.19
CA ASP A 94 -4.23 -24.79 0.90
C ASP A 94 -3.68 -24.00 -0.32
N SER A 95 -2.60 -23.23 -0.13
CA SER A 95 -1.91 -22.48 -1.17
C SER A 95 -0.39 -22.64 -1.06
N ARG A 96 0.35 -22.05 -2.00
CA ARG A 96 1.82 -21.99 -1.94
C ARG A 96 2.28 -20.91 -0.95
N PRO A 97 3.51 -21.02 -0.42
CA PRO A 97 4.13 -19.93 0.34
C PRO A 97 4.05 -18.61 -0.43
N CYS A 98 3.95 -17.47 0.27
CA CYS A 98 3.82 -16.13 -0.32
C CYS A 98 5.13 -15.60 -0.93
N VAL A 99 5.79 -16.44 -1.73
CA VAL A 99 6.98 -16.13 -2.51
C VAL A 99 6.94 -16.85 -3.85
N THR A 100 7.40 -16.15 -4.89
CA THR A 100 7.66 -16.75 -6.19
C THR A 100 8.69 -15.91 -6.93
N TYR A 101 9.50 -16.54 -7.78
CA TYR A 101 10.36 -15.79 -8.69
C TYR A 101 9.51 -14.98 -9.68
N ILE A 102 9.61 -13.65 -9.59
CA ILE A 102 8.76 -12.73 -10.34
C ILE A 102 9.22 -12.63 -11.80
N GLY A 103 10.54 -12.57 -12.03
CA GLY A 103 11.11 -12.36 -13.36
C GLY A 103 12.51 -11.79 -13.30
N LYS A 104 13.05 -11.44 -14.49
CA LYS A 104 14.37 -10.82 -14.63
C LYS A 104 14.35 -9.33 -14.21
N GLY A 105 15.51 -8.70 -14.12
CA GLY A 105 15.58 -7.25 -13.94
C GLY A 105 15.00 -6.77 -12.61
N GLY A 106 14.47 -5.56 -12.61
CA GLY A 106 13.81 -4.95 -11.46
C GLY A 106 12.39 -5.46 -11.18
N SER A 107 11.96 -6.57 -11.80
CA SER A 107 10.57 -7.03 -11.75
C SER A 107 10.02 -7.24 -10.34
N GLY A 108 10.85 -7.75 -9.41
CA GLY A 108 10.47 -7.91 -8.01
C GLY A 108 10.14 -6.58 -7.32
N ASN A 109 10.98 -5.57 -7.51
CA ASN A 109 10.73 -4.22 -7.02
C ASN A 109 9.54 -3.55 -7.73
N PHE A 110 9.34 -3.82 -9.02
CA PHE A 110 8.19 -3.32 -9.78
C PHE A 110 6.86 -3.86 -9.22
N VAL A 111 6.77 -5.17 -8.96
CA VAL A 111 5.58 -5.77 -8.34
C VAL A 111 5.35 -5.18 -6.95
N LYS A 112 6.40 -4.97 -6.15
CA LYS A 112 6.27 -4.35 -4.83
C LYS A 112 5.79 -2.90 -4.89
N MET A 113 6.27 -2.14 -5.87
CA MET A 113 5.81 -0.77 -6.13
C MET A 113 4.31 -0.78 -6.43
N VAL A 114 3.85 -1.63 -7.36
CA VAL A 114 2.42 -1.77 -7.68
C VAL A 114 1.62 -2.22 -6.46
N HIS A 115 2.11 -3.17 -5.66
CA HIS A 115 1.48 -3.58 -4.40
C HIS A 115 1.25 -2.39 -3.45
N ASN A 116 2.24 -1.50 -3.27
CA ASN A 116 2.04 -0.30 -2.46
C ASN A 116 1.08 0.71 -3.11
N GLY A 117 1.00 0.76 -4.44
CA GLY A 117 -0.03 1.54 -5.13
C GLY A 117 -1.43 1.00 -4.84
N ILE A 118 -1.61 -0.32 -4.87
CA ILE A 118 -2.89 -0.97 -4.54
C ILE A 118 -3.27 -0.70 -3.08
N GLU A 119 -2.30 -0.84 -2.16
CA GLU A 119 -2.48 -0.52 -0.73
C GLU A 119 -2.97 0.92 -0.52
N TYR A 120 -2.44 1.90 -1.28
CA TYR A 120 -2.89 3.29 -1.16
C TYR A 120 -4.36 3.47 -1.56
N GLY A 121 -4.79 2.84 -2.65
CA GLY A 121 -6.19 2.86 -3.07
C GLY A 121 -7.10 2.16 -2.06
N ASP A 122 -6.72 0.99 -1.55
CA ASP A 122 -7.50 0.26 -0.55
C ASP A 122 -7.70 1.08 0.73
N MET A 123 -6.63 1.71 1.24
CA MET A 123 -6.72 2.59 2.40
C MET A 123 -7.64 3.79 2.16
N GLN A 124 -7.59 4.38 0.95
CA GLN A 124 -8.42 5.53 0.60
C GLN A 124 -9.90 5.12 0.48
N LEU A 125 -10.20 4.00 -0.16
CA LEU A 125 -11.57 3.48 -0.26
C LEU A 125 -12.17 3.16 1.12
N ILE A 126 -11.36 2.58 2.02
CA ILE A 126 -11.76 2.34 3.41
C ILE A 126 -12.02 3.66 4.15
N ALA A 127 -11.16 4.67 3.95
CA ALA A 127 -11.33 6.00 4.55
C ALA A 127 -12.60 6.71 4.06
N GLU A 128 -12.95 6.57 2.78
CA GLU A 128 -14.19 7.10 2.22
C GLU A 128 -15.43 6.38 2.77
N ALA A 129 -15.37 5.05 2.88
CA ALA A 129 -16.44 4.28 3.52
C ALA A 129 -16.65 4.72 4.98
N TYR A 130 -15.56 4.91 5.72
CA TYR A 130 -15.58 5.50 7.07
C TYR A 130 -16.24 6.88 7.08
N ASP A 131 -15.80 7.80 6.21
CA ASP A 131 -16.32 9.17 6.18
C ASP A 131 -17.82 9.21 5.86
N VAL A 132 -18.29 8.41 4.89
CA VAL A 132 -19.72 8.34 4.58
C VAL A 132 -20.52 7.82 5.78
N LEU A 133 -20.06 6.74 6.44
CA LEU A 133 -20.76 6.18 7.60
C LEU A 133 -20.76 7.13 8.81
N LYS A 134 -19.66 7.82 9.06
CA LYS A 134 -19.52 8.80 10.15
C LYS A 134 -20.33 10.08 9.86
N SER A 135 -20.16 10.65 8.69
CA SER A 135 -20.67 11.97 8.32
C SER A 135 -22.14 11.91 7.91
N VAL A 136 -22.54 10.94 7.09
CA VAL A 136 -23.94 10.76 6.63
C VAL A 136 -24.72 9.88 7.60
N GLY A 137 -24.18 8.70 7.93
CA GLY A 137 -24.85 7.73 8.81
C GLY A 137 -24.87 8.12 10.29
N LYS A 138 -24.04 9.10 10.69
CA LYS A 138 -23.85 9.52 12.09
C LYS A 138 -23.49 8.35 13.00
N LEU A 139 -22.71 7.39 12.50
CA LEU A 139 -22.25 6.26 13.30
C LEU A 139 -21.24 6.72 14.35
N SER A 140 -21.37 6.20 15.57
CA SER A 140 -20.35 6.31 16.61
C SER A 140 -19.13 5.43 16.27
N ASN A 141 -18.00 5.64 16.94
CA ASN A 141 -16.83 4.76 16.74
C ASN A 141 -17.10 3.33 17.20
N GLU A 142 -18.01 3.10 18.17
CA GLU A 142 -18.43 1.75 18.55
C GLU A 142 -19.27 1.09 17.46
N GLU A 143 -20.19 1.84 16.84
CA GLU A 143 -20.94 1.35 15.67
C GLU A 143 -20.00 1.05 14.49
N LEU A 144 -19.02 1.92 14.22
CA LEU A 144 -18.01 1.71 13.18
C LEU A 144 -17.13 0.48 13.45
N HIS A 145 -16.66 0.30 14.69
CA HIS A 145 -15.92 -0.89 15.11
C HIS A 145 -16.72 -2.17 14.80
N ASN A 146 -18.00 -2.20 15.18
CA ASN A 146 -18.86 -3.36 14.94
C ASN A 146 -19.11 -3.61 13.44
N VAL A 147 -19.35 -2.55 12.67
CA VAL A 147 -19.57 -2.65 11.21
C VAL A 147 -18.34 -3.24 10.51
N PHE A 148 -17.14 -2.69 10.77
CA PHE A 148 -15.92 -3.18 10.13
C PHE A 148 -15.52 -4.57 10.62
N THR A 149 -15.78 -4.89 11.90
CA THR A 149 -15.61 -6.24 12.44
C THR A 149 -16.50 -7.25 11.70
N GLU A 150 -17.75 -6.88 11.41
CA GLU A 150 -18.67 -7.75 10.68
C GLU A 150 -18.29 -7.88 9.20
N TRP A 151 -17.90 -6.78 8.55
CA TRP A 151 -17.41 -6.81 7.17
C TRP A 151 -16.19 -7.71 7.01
N ASN A 152 -15.31 -7.75 8.02
CA ASN A 152 -14.12 -8.61 8.01
C ASN A 152 -14.44 -10.11 8.11
N LYS A 153 -15.68 -10.51 8.39
CA LYS A 153 -16.11 -11.93 8.36
C LYS A 153 -16.63 -12.36 6.99
N GLY A 154 -16.84 -11.41 6.08
CA GLY A 154 -17.44 -11.64 4.76
C GLY A 154 -16.46 -11.40 3.61
N GLU A 155 -16.99 -10.91 2.49
CA GLU A 155 -16.21 -10.70 1.24
C GLU A 155 -15.14 -9.59 1.33
N LEU A 156 -15.19 -8.77 2.38
CA LEU A 156 -14.20 -7.73 2.66
C LEU A 156 -13.10 -8.19 3.63
N LEU A 157 -13.08 -9.48 4.01
CA LEU A 157 -12.03 -10.08 4.84
C LEU A 157 -10.64 -9.67 4.33
N SER A 158 -9.95 -8.82 5.11
CA SER A 158 -8.61 -8.35 4.78
C SER A 158 -7.95 -7.69 6.00
N PHE A 159 -6.62 -7.75 6.05
CA PHE A 159 -5.84 -7.13 7.11
C PHE A 159 -6.15 -5.63 7.29
N LEU A 160 -6.35 -4.88 6.20
CA LEU A 160 -6.67 -3.45 6.28
C LEU A 160 -8.05 -3.19 6.91
N VAL A 161 -9.04 -4.05 6.66
CA VAL A 161 -10.37 -3.94 7.29
C VAL A 161 -10.30 -4.34 8.76
N GLU A 162 -9.54 -5.38 9.09
CA GLU A 162 -9.26 -5.83 10.46
C GLU A 162 -8.65 -4.71 11.31
N ILE A 163 -7.51 -4.15 10.91
CA ILE A 163 -6.86 -3.08 11.68
C ILE A 163 -7.73 -1.81 11.74
N THR A 164 -8.57 -1.56 10.73
CA THR A 164 -9.51 -0.43 10.75
C THR A 164 -10.58 -0.63 11.82
N ALA A 165 -11.11 -1.84 11.96
CA ALA A 165 -12.02 -2.17 13.05
C ALA A 165 -11.35 -1.94 14.41
N ASP A 166 -10.11 -2.43 14.58
CA ASP A 166 -9.36 -2.26 15.82
C ASP A 166 -9.11 -0.78 16.14
N ILE A 167 -8.70 0.03 15.16
CA ILE A 167 -8.46 1.47 15.31
C ILE A 167 -9.67 2.20 15.89
N PHE A 168 -10.90 1.87 15.46
CA PHE A 168 -12.11 2.47 16.01
C PHE A 168 -12.35 2.13 17.48
N GLY A 169 -11.80 1.01 17.97
CA GLY A 169 -11.89 0.61 19.38
C GLY A 169 -10.88 1.29 20.30
N ILE A 170 -9.85 1.95 19.76
CA ILE A 170 -8.75 2.53 20.56
C ILE A 170 -9.21 3.84 21.23
N LYS A 171 -9.29 3.81 22.56
CA LYS A 171 -9.55 5.01 23.39
C LYS A 171 -8.31 5.90 23.44
N ASP A 172 -8.53 7.22 23.56
CA ASP A 172 -7.44 8.16 23.81
C ASP A 172 -6.89 7.94 25.23
N ASP A 173 -5.58 7.76 25.37
CA ASP A 173 -4.93 7.55 26.67
C ASP A 173 -4.64 8.87 27.41
N LYS A 174 -4.85 10.01 26.73
CA LYS A 174 -4.60 11.37 27.25
C LYS A 174 -5.88 12.17 27.50
N GLY A 175 -7.06 11.62 27.22
CA GLY A 175 -8.31 12.36 27.33
C GLY A 175 -9.55 11.54 27.04
N GLU A 176 -10.69 12.23 26.91
CA GLU A 176 -11.96 11.59 26.57
C GLU A 176 -12.11 11.37 25.05
N GLY A 177 -12.77 10.27 24.71
CA GLY A 177 -13.07 9.88 23.33
C GLY A 177 -12.14 8.79 22.81
N TYR A 178 -11.92 8.81 21.50
CA TYR A 178 -11.13 7.80 20.79
C TYR A 178 -9.92 8.44 20.13
N LEU A 179 -8.83 7.67 20.04
CA LEU A 179 -7.58 8.15 19.48
C LEU A 179 -7.75 8.64 18.04
N VAL A 180 -8.51 7.92 17.22
CA VAL A 180 -8.72 8.24 15.80
C VAL A 180 -9.31 9.64 15.57
N ASP A 181 -10.16 10.13 16.48
CA ASP A 181 -10.76 11.48 16.38
C ASP A 181 -9.76 12.59 16.79
N LYS A 182 -8.61 12.22 17.38
CA LYS A 182 -7.55 13.16 17.81
C LYS A 182 -6.34 13.16 16.88
N VAL A 183 -6.23 12.18 15.98
CA VAL A 183 -5.14 12.11 15.01
C VAL A 183 -5.28 13.27 14.01
N LEU A 184 -4.19 14.02 13.81
CA LEU A 184 -4.15 15.06 12.78
C LEU A 184 -4.41 14.42 11.41
N ASP A 185 -5.38 14.96 10.68
CA ASP A 185 -5.81 14.56 9.33
C ASP A 185 -4.81 15.00 8.26
N LYS A 186 -3.54 14.60 8.44
CA LYS A 186 -2.41 14.89 7.56
C LYS A 186 -1.57 13.63 7.41
N THR A 187 -1.55 13.07 6.20
CA THR A 187 -0.89 11.79 5.94
C THR A 187 0.49 12.01 5.33
N GLY A 188 1.52 11.38 5.89
CA GLY A 188 2.83 11.30 5.25
C GLY A 188 2.83 10.33 4.06
N MET A 189 3.81 10.47 3.15
CA MET A 189 4.02 9.51 2.07
C MET A 189 5.51 9.23 1.87
N LYS A 190 5.84 7.97 1.62
CA LYS A 190 7.22 7.49 1.43
C LYS A 190 7.64 7.37 -0.05
N GLY A 191 6.77 7.77 -0.99
CA GLY A 191 7.06 7.91 -2.42
C GLY A 191 6.64 6.72 -3.31
N THR A 192 6.51 5.50 -2.79
CA THR A 192 6.22 4.31 -3.61
C THR A 192 4.85 4.34 -4.31
N GLY A 193 3.81 4.92 -3.68
CA GLY A 193 2.51 5.11 -4.35
C GLY A 193 2.61 6.05 -5.56
N LYS A 194 3.41 7.13 -5.45
CA LYS A 194 3.66 8.08 -6.54
C LYS A 194 4.34 7.39 -7.73
N TRP A 195 5.30 6.52 -7.46
CA TRP A 195 6.00 5.74 -8.48
C TRP A 195 5.04 4.87 -9.32
N THR A 196 4.04 4.25 -8.69
CA THR A 196 3.02 3.47 -9.43
C THR A 196 2.23 4.34 -10.40
N VAL A 197 1.78 5.52 -9.97
CA VAL A 197 1.00 6.44 -10.83
C VAL A 197 1.87 7.02 -11.95
N GLN A 198 3.12 7.35 -11.66
CA GLN A 198 4.08 7.77 -12.68
C GLN A 198 4.26 6.69 -13.75
N GLN A 199 4.51 5.44 -13.35
CA GLN A 199 4.64 4.33 -14.30
C GLN A 199 3.35 4.04 -15.06
N ALA A 200 2.19 4.18 -14.42
CA ALA A 200 0.90 4.03 -15.09
C ALA A 200 0.77 5.07 -16.21
N ALA A 201 1.12 6.33 -15.96
CA ALA A 201 1.12 7.38 -16.96
C ALA A 201 2.12 7.09 -18.10
N ASP A 202 3.37 6.76 -17.76
CA ASP A 202 4.43 6.47 -18.74
C ASP A 202 4.08 5.28 -19.64
N LEU A 203 3.38 4.28 -19.11
CA LEU A 203 2.93 3.09 -19.85
C LEU A 203 1.56 3.28 -20.53
N SER A 204 0.92 4.43 -20.35
CA SER A 204 -0.45 4.72 -20.81
C SER A 204 -1.47 3.69 -20.31
N VAL A 205 -1.41 3.38 -19.01
CA VAL A 205 -2.33 2.49 -18.29
C VAL A 205 -3.18 3.35 -17.35
N ALA A 206 -4.50 3.24 -17.46
CA ALA A 206 -5.41 3.92 -16.56
C ALA A 206 -5.32 3.32 -15.15
N ALA A 207 -4.97 4.14 -14.16
CA ALA A 207 -4.97 3.76 -12.75
C ALA A 207 -5.68 4.81 -11.86
N PRO A 208 -6.95 5.16 -12.16
CA PRO A 208 -7.63 6.29 -11.54
C PRO A 208 -7.80 6.14 -10.03
N THR A 209 -8.04 4.92 -9.52
CA THR A 209 -8.24 4.71 -8.07
C THR A 209 -6.96 5.02 -7.29
N ILE A 210 -5.83 4.55 -7.80
CA ILE A 210 -4.51 4.79 -7.20
C ILE A 210 -4.14 6.28 -7.33
N ALA A 211 -4.42 6.91 -8.48
CA ALA A 211 -4.20 8.34 -8.68
C ALA A 211 -5.00 9.19 -7.69
N SER A 212 -6.31 8.96 -7.57
CA SER A 212 -7.17 9.66 -6.62
C SER A 212 -6.71 9.47 -5.17
N SER A 213 -6.20 8.28 -4.82
CA SER A 213 -5.65 8.03 -3.48
C SER A 213 -4.41 8.88 -3.16
N LEU A 214 -3.62 9.27 -4.17
CA LEU A 214 -2.53 10.22 -3.99
C LEU A 214 -3.05 11.65 -3.90
N ASP A 215 -4.01 12.03 -4.75
CA ASP A 215 -4.62 13.36 -4.71
C ASP A 215 -5.24 13.65 -3.34
N SER A 216 -5.95 12.69 -2.76
CA SER A 216 -6.49 12.78 -1.39
C SER A 216 -5.40 12.99 -0.34
N ARG A 217 -4.23 12.37 -0.49
CA ARG A 217 -3.07 12.57 0.41
C ARG A 217 -2.41 13.93 0.20
N PHE A 218 -2.30 14.41 -1.05
CA PHE A 218 -1.81 15.77 -1.31
C PHE A 218 -2.75 16.80 -0.69
N LEU A 219 -4.05 16.65 -0.91
CA LEU A 219 -5.08 17.55 -0.39
C LEU A 219 -5.10 17.55 1.15
N ASN A 220 -5.00 16.38 1.79
CA ASN A 220 -4.95 16.32 3.25
C ASN A 220 -3.66 16.94 3.82
N GLY A 221 -2.56 16.91 3.07
CA GLY A 221 -1.30 17.57 3.37
C GLY A 221 -1.42 19.09 3.57
N LEU A 222 -2.33 19.72 2.82
CA LEU A 222 -2.63 21.15 2.81
C LEU A 222 -3.59 21.56 3.94
N LYS A 223 -3.33 21.10 5.18
CA LYS A 223 -4.25 21.31 6.33
C LYS A 223 -4.61 22.77 6.56
N ASP A 224 -3.63 23.66 6.63
CA ASP A 224 -3.86 25.08 6.93
C ASP A 224 -4.70 25.74 5.83
N GLU A 225 -4.40 25.46 4.56
CA GLU A 225 -5.17 25.94 3.41
C GLU A 225 -6.60 25.42 3.43
N ARG A 226 -6.83 24.14 3.76
CA ARG A 226 -8.17 23.57 3.88
C ARG A 226 -9.00 24.25 4.98
N VAL A 227 -8.37 24.54 6.12
CA VAL A 227 -9.04 25.23 7.24
C VAL A 227 -9.42 26.67 6.85
N GLU A 228 -8.53 27.40 6.19
CA GLU A 228 -8.85 28.75 5.71
C GLU A 228 -9.91 28.74 4.60
N ALA A 229 -9.80 27.82 3.64
CA ALA A 229 -10.78 27.65 2.58
C ALA A 229 -12.19 27.34 3.13
N ALA A 230 -12.29 26.48 4.17
CA ALA A 230 -13.57 26.17 4.82
C ALA A 230 -14.25 27.41 5.40
N LYS A 231 -13.50 28.37 5.97
CA LYS A 231 -14.06 29.64 6.47
C LYS A 231 -14.62 30.49 5.33
N VAL A 232 -13.89 30.57 4.21
CA VAL A 232 -14.32 31.33 3.02
C VAL A 232 -15.57 30.73 2.39
N PHE A 233 -15.61 29.41 2.22
CA PHE A 233 -16.78 28.72 1.68
C PHE A 233 -18.00 28.90 2.57
N LYS A 234 -17.85 28.75 3.88
CA LYS A 234 -18.92 29.00 4.85
C LYS A 234 -19.44 30.44 4.79
N ALA A 235 -18.53 31.43 4.72
CA ALA A 235 -18.91 32.84 4.57
C ALA A 235 -19.61 33.13 3.24
N SER A 236 -19.34 32.32 2.21
CA SER A 236 -19.95 32.44 0.87
C SER A 236 -21.28 31.67 0.74
N GLY A 237 -21.81 31.13 1.85
CA GLY A 237 -23.08 30.39 1.87
C GLY A 237 -22.97 28.90 1.54
N PHE A 238 -21.76 28.38 1.31
CA PHE A 238 -21.51 26.94 1.20
C PHE A 238 -21.27 26.37 2.60
N GLY A 239 -22.38 26.03 3.28
CA GLY A 239 -22.38 25.37 4.59
C GLY A 239 -22.41 23.85 4.50
N ASP A 240 -22.68 23.18 5.62
CA ASP A 240 -22.85 21.73 5.65
C ASP A 240 -23.96 21.31 4.68
N VAL A 241 -23.59 20.56 3.64
CA VAL A 241 -24.50 20.04 2.61
C VAL A 241 -25.33 18.87 3.16
N LEU A 242 -24.89 18.28 4.28
CA LEU A 242 -25.55 17.18 4.94
C LEU A 242 -26.78 17.71 5.69
N THR A 243 -27.95 17.49 5.11
CA THR A 243 -29.25 17.79 5.71
C THR A 243 -29.53 16.87 6.90
N ASP A 244 -30.34 17.33 7.87
CA ASP A 244 -30.87 16.50 8.99
C ASP A 244 -31.90 15.43 8.54
N GLN A 245 -31.75 14.91 7.32
CA GLN A 245 -32.59 13.84 6.82
C GLN A 245 -32.36 12.57 7.63
N VAL A 246 -33.47 11.89 7.96
CA VAL A 246 -33.41 10.59 8.62
C VAL A 246 -32.85 9.58 7.62
N VAL A 247 -31.68 9.03 7.95
CA VAL A 247 -31.01 7.99 7.15
C VAL A 247 -31.32 6.62 7.72
N ASP A 248 -31.74 5.68 6.88
CA ASP A 248 -31.76 4.27 7.24
C ASP A 248 -30.32 3.76 7.35
N LYS A 249 -29.81 3.69 8.59
CA LYS A 249 -28.44 3.26 8.87
C LYS A 249 -28.15 1.86 8.33
N ALA A 250 -29.08 0.93 8.46
CA ALA A 250 -28.86 -0.45 8.04
C ALA A 250 -28.71 -0.53 6.52
N LYS A 251 -29.58 0.17 5.79
CA LYS A 251 -29.47 0.27 4.33
C LYS A 251 -28.18 0.98 3.91
N LEU A 252 -27.82 2.10 4.53
CA LEU A 252 -26.59 2.83 4.20
C LEU A 252 -25.35 1.95 4.42
N ILE A 253 -25.28 1.22 5.55
CA ILE A 253 -24.16 0.32 5.85
C ILE A 253 -24.01 -0.73 4.74
N ASP A 254 -25.09 -1.35 4.29
CA ASP A 254 -25.02 -2.35 3.22
C ASP A 254 -24.66 -1.74 1.86
N ASP A 255 -25.24 -0.59 1.51
CA ASP A 255 -24.93 0.11 0.26
C ASP A 255 -23.44 0.53 0.20
N VAL A 256 -22.90 1.07 1.31
CA VAL A 256 -21.47 1.44 1.40
C VAL A 256 -20.58 0.21 1.34
N ARG A 257 -20.96 -0.90 2.00
CA ARG A 257 -20.24 -2.18 1.94
C ARG A 257 -20.11 -2.69 0.50
N GLN A 258 -21.22 -2.70 -0.23
CA GLN A 258 -21.25 -3.13 -1.64
C GLN A 258 -20.43 -2.19 -2.52
N ALA A 259 -20.53 -0.87 -2.31
CA ALA A 259 -19.76 0.13 -3.06
C ALA A 259 -18.25 -0.02 -2.82
N LEU A 260 -17.84 -0.22 -1.56
CA LEU A 260 -16.44 -0.49 -1.20
C LEU A 260 -15.94 -1.75 -1.91
N TYR A 261 -16.69 -2.85 -1.85
CA TYR A 261 -16.30 -4.11 -2.48
C TYR A 261 -16.18 -3.98 -4.02
N ALA A 262 -17.16 -3.34 -4.66
CA ALA A 262 -17.14 -3.09 -6.11
C ALA A 262 -15.94 -2.21 -6.53
N SER A 263 -15.59 -1.22 -5.71
CA SER A 263 -14.45 -0.33 -5.95
C SER A 263 -13.11 -1.07 -5.84
N LYS A 264 -12.93 -1.92 -4.82
CA LYS A 264 -11.75 -2.78 -4.67
C LYS A 264 -11.56 -3.74 -5.85
N ILE A 265 -12.66 -4.32 -6.35
CA ILE A 265 -12.63 -5.16 -7.56
C ILE A 265 -12.19 -4.34 -8.78
N SER A 266 -12.74 -3.14 -8.95
CA SER A 266 -12.44 -2.27 -10.10
C SER A 266 -10.97 -1.88 -10.12
N GLN A 267 -10.42 -1.47 -8.98
CA GLN A 267 -9.00 -1.17 -8.78
C GLN A 267 -8.10 -2.36 -9.15
N SER A 268 -8.45 -3.56 -8.68
CA SER A 268 -7.68 -4.78 -8.98
C SER A 268 -7.75 -5.19 -10.45
N LYS A 269 -8.76 -4.68 -11.18
CA LYS A 269 -9.02 -4.94 -12.60
C LYS A 269 -8.67 -3.76 -13.51
N GLU A 270 -7.86 -2.78 -13.07
CA GLU A 270 -7.35 -1.66 -13.89
C GLU A 270 -6.41 -2.11 -15.06
N LYS A 271 -6.60 -3.33 -15.59
CA LYS A 271 -6.11 -3.81 -16.89
C LYS A 271 -7.24 -3.81 -17.91
N GLN A 272 -7.21 -2.86 -18.85
CA GLN A 272 -7.37 -3.08 -20.30
C GLN A 272 -7.63 -1.76 -21.03
N GLN A 273 -6.58 -1.18 -21.63
CA GLN A 273 -6.72 -0.23 -22.74
C GLN A 273 -5.45 -0.26 -23.61
N LYS A 274 -5.17 -1.40 -24.25
CA LYS A 274 -4.07 -1.48 -25.25
C LYS A 274 -4.34 -2.46 -26.40
N LYS A 275 -5.60 -2.55 -26.85
CA LYS A 275 -5.99 -3.27 -28.08
C LYS A 275 -7.07 -2.55 -28.90
N LEU A 276 -6.99 -1.22 -28.99
CA LEU A 276 -7.79 -0.42 -29.94
C LEU A 276 -6.94 0.74 -30.48
N SER A 277 -5.93 0.41 -31.29
CA SER A 277 -5.34 1.29 -32.32
C SER A 277 -4.40 0.47 -33.19
#